data_AF-A0A7X5XNZ7-F1
#
_entry.id   AF-A0A7X5XNZ7-F1
#
_cell.length_a   1.000
_cell.length_b   1.000
_cell.length_c   1.000
_cell.angle_alpha   90.00
_cell.angle_beta   90.00
_cell.angle_gamma   90.00
#
_symmetry.space_group_name_H-M   'P 1'
#
loop_
_entity.id
_entity.type
_entity.pdbx_description
1 polymer ?
#
loop_
_entity_poly.entity_id
_entity_poly.type
_entity_poly.pdbx_seq_one_letter_code
_entity_poly.pdbx_strand_id
1 'polypeptide(L)'
;MADVSDRRNAMVDHQIVARGVRDARVLDAMREVPRERFVPGTLAEFAYEDTPLPIEAGQTISQPYIVALMLEAAKIQPEDRILEIGVGLVAAGGPSVPDPLRRQLAPGGRLVIPIGDADEQRLMRVTRIGKDGFVEDDLGTVRFVPLIGEHGWRNSERRPDDETPAAIERRGFRRDDDSVKNGSWP
;
A
#
# COMPACT_ATOMS: atom_id res chain seq x y z
N MET A 1 -26.55 5.85 -11.98
CA MET A 1 -25.33 5.37 -11.29
C MET A 1 -24.24 5.38 -12.33
N ALA A 2 -23.14 6.11 -12.11
CA ALA A 2 -22.02 6.08 -13.06
C ALA A 2 -21.49 4.66 -13.19
N ASP A 3 -21.09 4.25 -14.40
CA ASP A 3 -20.52 2.92 -14.62
C ASP A 3 -19.26 2.76 -13.74
N VAL A 4 -19.00 1.55 -13.26
CA VAL A 4 -17.82 1.27 -12.42
C VAL A 4 -16.54 1.65 -13.16
N SER A 5 -16.50 1.43 -14.48
CA SER A 5 -15.41 1.84 -15.34
C SER A 5 -15.24 3.37 -15.40
N ASP A 6 -16.35 4.13 -15.44
CA ASP A 6 -16.31 5.60 -15.42
C ASP A 6 -15.71 6.11 -14.11
N ARG A 7 -16.11 5.51 -12.98
CA ARG A 7 -15.59 5.87 -11.65
C ARG A 7 -14.10 5.58 -11.52
N ARG A 8 -13.65 4.44 -12.03
CA ARG A 8 -12.24 4.08 -12.10
C ARG A 8 -11.46 5.09 -12.94
N ASN A 9 -11.96 5.42 -14.12
CA ASN A 9 -11.30 6.38 -14.99
C ASN A 9 -11.23 7.77 -14.36
N ALA A 10 -12.33 8.24 -13.77
CA ALA A 10 -12.38 9.50 -13.03
C ALA A 10 -11.39 9.54 -11.86
N MET A 11 -11.21 8.43 -11.13
CA MET A 11 -10.21 8.30 -10.07
C MET A 11 -8.79 8.49 -10.62
N VAL A 12 -8.45 7.87 -11.76
CA VAL A 12 -7.14 8.05 -12.38
C VAL A 12 -6.93 9.50 -12.85
N ASP A 13 -7.91 10.09 -13.54
CA ASP A 13 -7.80 11.43 -14.11
C ASP A 13 -7.75 12.54 -13.05
N HIS A 14 -8.65 12.47 -12.07
CA HIS A 14 -8.86 13.57 -11.14
C HIS A 14 -8.11 13.44 -9.82
N GLN A 15 -7.69 12.22 -9.45
CA GLN A 15 -7.00 11.98 -8.18
C GLN A 15 -5.52 11.63 -8.43
N ILE A 16 -5.23 10.66 -9.30
CA ILE A 16 -3.87 10.18 -9.52
C ILE A 16 -3.05 11.15 -10.39
N VAL A 17 -3.54 11.49 -11.58
CA VAL A 17 -2.86 12.41 -12.49
C VAL A 17 -2.79 13.82 -11.89
N ALA A 18 -3.86 14.29 -11.24
CA ALA A 18 -3.84 15.61 -10.60
C ALA A 18 -2.71 15.75 -9.56
N ARG A 19 -2.29 14.66 -8.93
CA ARG A 19 -1.25 14.63 -7.89
C ARG A 19 0.16 14.32 -8.43
N GLY A 20 0.32 14.21 -9.74
CA GLY A 20 1.63 14.22 -10.38
C GLY A 20 2.14 12.89 -10.94
N VAL A 21 1.37 11.80 -10.84
CA VAL A 21 1.74 10.53 -11.49
C VAL A 21 1.57 10.64 -13.01
N ARG A 22 2.58 10.23 -13.78
CA ARG A 22 2.69 10.44 -15.23
C ARG A 22 3.07 9.19 -16.03
N ASP A 23 3.64 8.14 -15.43
CA ASP A 23 3.99 6.91 -16.17
C ASP A 23 2.72 6.28 -16.78
N ALA A 24 2.65 6.28 -18.11
CA ALA A 24 1.50 5.80 -18.86
C ALA A 24 1.16 4.33 -18.54
N ARG A 25 2.17 3.47 -18.32
CA ARG A 25 1.93 2.05 -18.00
C ARG A 25 1.30 1.89 -16.62
N VAL A 26 1.67 2.74 -15.67
CA VAL A 26 1.03 2.77 -14.34
C VAL A 26 -0.41 3.25 -14.46
N LEU A 27 -0.64 4.34 -15.19
CA LEU A 27 -1.99 4.88 -15.38
C LEU A 27 -2.91 3.87 -16.09
N ASP A 28 -2.41 3.20 -17.13
CA ASP A 28 -3.13 2.15 -17.85
C ASP A 28 -3.46 0.96 -16.94
N ALA A 29 -2.49 0.49 -16.14
CA ALA A 29 -2.73 -0.57 -15.16
C ALA A 29 -3.80 -0.17 -14.13
N MET A 30 -3.78 1.07 -13.64
CA MET A 30 -4.80 1.57 -12.71
C MET A 30 -6.20 1.68 -13.35
N ARG A 31 -6.28 1.82 -14.67
CA ARG A 31 -7.55 1.78 -15.44
C ARG A 31 -7.97 0.37 -15.82
N GLU A 32 -7.07 -0.59 -15.85
CA GLU A 32 -7.37 -1.96 -16.24
C GLU A 32 -7.77 -2.82 -15.04
N VAL A 33 -7.04 -2.71 -13.93
CA VAL A 33 -7.23 -3.56 -12.75
C VAL A 33 -8.50 -3.15 -11.99
N PRO A 34 -9.50 -4.03 -11.83
CA PRO A 34 -10.78 -3.71 -11.21
C PRO A 34 -10.67 -3.77 -9.68
N ARG A 35 -10.32 -2.64 -9.06
CA ARG A 35 -10.10 -2.53 -7.62
C ARG A 35 -11.28 -3.02 -6.76
N GLU A 36 -12.51 -2.88 -7.26
CA GLU A 36 -13.74 -3.34 -6.61
C GLU A 36 -13.79 -4.86 -6.38
N ARG A 37 -12.97 -5.64 -7.09
CA ARG A 37 -12.86 -7.09 -6.87
C ARG A 37 -11.99 -7.47 -5.67
N PHE A 38 -11.26 -6.51 -5.11
CA PHE A 38 -10.34 -6.70 -3.98
C PHE A 38 -10.86 -6.05 -2.69
N VAL A 39 -12.10 -5.55 -2.70
CA VAL A 39 -12.76 -4.96 -1.52
C VAL A 39 -14.00 -5.78 -1.16
N PRO A 40 -14.39 -5.82 0.14
CA PRO A 40 -15.66 -6.41 0.53
C PRO A 40 -16.84 -5.79 -0.24
N GLY A 41 -17.84 -6.61 -0.61
CA GLY A 41 -18.97 -6.14 -1.42
C GLY A 41 -19.74 -4.96 -0.82
N THR A 42 -19.80 -4.87 0.51
CA THR A 42 -20.39 -3.75 1.27
C THR A 42 -19.63 -2.44 1.11
N LEU A 43 -18.38 -2.50 0.64
CA LEU A 43 -17.49 -1.35 0.44
C LEU A 43 -17.18 -1.10 -1.04
N ALA A 44 -17.73 -1.89 -1.96
CA ALA A 44 -17.49 -1.76 -3.40
C ALA A 44 -17.87 -0.37 -3.92
N GLU A 45 -18.89 0.26 -3.33
CA GLU A 45 -19.25 1.63 -3.69
C GLU A 45 -18.18 2.66 -3.33
N PHE A 46 -17.22 2.37 -2.45
CA PHE A 46 -16.14 3.27 -2.06
C PHE A 46 -14.79 2.92 -2.72
N ALA A 47 -14.74 1.86 -3.55
CA ALA A 47 -13.51 1.30 -4.10
C ALA A 47 -12.59 2.31 -4.81
N TYR A 48 -13.17 3.38 -5.36
CA TYR A 48 -12.51 4.41 -6.16
C TYR A 48 -12.39 5.78 -5.49
N GLU A 49 -12.65 5.84 -4.18
CA GLU A 49 -12.25 6.98 -3.36
C GLU A 49 -10.77 6.88 -3.00
N ASP A 50 -10.06 8.02 -2.92
CA ASP A 50 -8.64 8.07 -2.49
C ASP A 50 -8.48 7.85 -0.98
N THR A 51 -9.00 6.74 -0.46
CA THR A 51 -9.02 6.37 0.94
C THR A 51 -8.59 4.91 1.11
N PRO A 52 -7.89 4.55 2.21
CA PRO A 52 -7.74 3.14 2.54
C PRO A 52 -9.11 2.56 2.89
N LEU A 53 -9.31 1.28 2.58
CA LEU A 53 -10.51 0.54 2.97
C LEU A 53 -10.12 -0.70 3.78
N PRO A 54 -10.91 -1.06 4.81
CA PRO A 54 -10.66 -2.28 5.55
C PRO A 54 -10.90 -3.51 4.66
N ILE A 55 -10.05 -4.50 4.85
CA ILE A 55 -10.21 -5.86 4.32
C ILE A 55 -10.16 -6.84 5.50
N GLU A 56 -10.19 -8.13 5.21
CA GLU A 56 -10.14 -9.18 6.24
C GLU A 56 -8.88 -9.10 7.12
N ALA A 57 -8.92 -9.76 8.28
CA ALA A 57 -7.80 -9.88 9.22
C ALA A 57 -7.22 -8.54 9.74
N GLY A 58 -8.06 -7.49 9.83
CA GLY A 58 -7.66 -6.18 10.34
C GLY A 58 -6.59 -5.50 9.47
N GLN A 59 -6.54 -5.85 8.18
CA GLN A 59 -5.67 -5.20 7.21
C GLN A 59 -6.45 -4.13 6.44
N THR A 60 -5.72 -3.32 5.68
CA THR A 60 -6.33 -2.30 4.81
C THR A 60 -5.73 -2.37 3.42
N ILE A 61 -6.58 -2.24 2.40
CA ILE A 61 -6.14 -2.02 1.03
C ILE A 61 -5.73 -0.54 0.88
N SER A 62 -4.53 -0.30 0.39
CA SER A 62 -3.94 1.05 0.33
C SER A 62 -4.73 1.99 -0.60
N GLN A 63 -4.67 3.29 -0.35
CA GLN A 63 -5.25 4.34 -1.20
C GLN A 63 -4.80 4.19 -2.68
N PRO A 64 -5.68 4.35 -3.68
CA PRO A 64 -5.33 4.31 -5.09
C PRO A 64 -4.13 5.20 -5.47
N TYR A 65 -4.06 6.45 -4.98
CA TYR A 65 -2.92 7.32 -5.27
C TYR A 65 -1.59 6.75 -4.77
N ILE A 66 -1.58 6.21 -3.56
CA ILE A 66 -0.36 5.67 -2.94
C ILE A 66 0.15 4.45 -3.71
N VAL A 67 -0.74 3.57 -4.16
CA VAL A 67 -0.38 2.45 -5.04
C VAL A 67 0.27 2.96 -6.33
N ALA A 68 -0.35 3.93 -7.00
CA ALA A 68 0.18 4.48 -8.25
C ALA A 68 1.54 5.17 -8.05
N LEU A 69 1.70 5.95 -6.98
CA LEU A 69 2.97 6.59 -6.61
C LEU A 69 4.08 5.56 -6.37
N MET A 70 3.78 4.47 -5.65
CA MET A 70 4.74 3.39 -5.40
C MET A 70 5.18 2.69 -6.68
N LEU A 71 4.23 2.37 -7.56
CA LEU A 71 4.50 1.73 -8.85
C LEU A 71 5.34 2.62 -9.77
N GLU A 72 5.02 3.93 -9.84
CA GLU A 72 5.81 4.89 -10.62
C GLU A 72 7.22 5.04 -10.06
N ALA A 73 7.37 5.12 -8.74
CA ALA A 73 8.67 5.23 -8.09
C ALA A 73 9.54 3.99 -8.31
N ALA A 74 8.92 2.80 -8.39
CA ALA A 74 9.61 1.54 -8.66
C ALA A 74 10.16 1.45 -10.09
N LYS A 75 9.61 2.24 -11.04
CA LYS A 75 10.04 2.29 -12.46
C LYS A 75 10.14 0.91 -13.10
N ILE A 76 9.17 0.05 -12.81
CA ILE A 76 9.13 -1.36 -13.22
C ILE A 76 9.24 -1.47 -14.74
N GLN A 77 10.05 -2.41 -15.21
CA GLN A 77 10.20 -2.79 -16.61
C GLN A 77 9.68 -4.22 -16.84
N PRO A 78 9.27 -4.59 -18.07
CA PRO A 78 8.70 -5.91 -18.36
C PRO A 78 9.57 -7.12 -17.93
N GLU A 79 10.89 -6.95 -17.90
CA GLU A 79 11.85 -8.02 -17.55
C GLU A 79 12.28 -7.98 -16.08
N ASP A 80 11.74 -7.06 -15.28
CA ASP A 80 12.12 -6.93 -13.87
C ASP A 80 11.60 -8.11 -13.04
N ARG A 81 12.42 -8.54 -12.08
CA ARG A 81 12.00 -9.48 -11.03
C ARG A 81 11.56 -8.70 -9.81
N ILE A 82 10.29 -8.85 -9.43
CA ILE A 82 9.65 -8.08 -8.37
C ILE A 82 9.40 -8.96 -7.15
N LEU A 83 9.64 -8.41 -5.96
CA LEU A 83 9.21 -8.95 -4.69
C LEU A 83 8.28 -7.92 -4.02
N GLU A 84 7.05 -8.33 -3.71
CA GLU A 84 6.11 -7.55 -2.90
C GLU A 84 6.07 -8.14 -1.49
N ILE A 85 6.12 -7.29 -0.46
CA ILE A 85 6.04 -7.70 0.96
C ILE A 85 4.79 -7.05 1.55
N GLY A 86 3.87 -7.89 2.01
CA GLY A 86 2.46 -7.53 2.19
C GLY A 86 1.72 -7.75 0.88
N VAL A 87 0.92 -8.81 0.79
CA VAL A 87 0.30 -9.23 -0.48
C VAL A 87 -0.98 -8.44 -0.73
N GLY A 88 -1.19 -8.01 -1.99
CA GLY A 88 -2.50 -7.60 -2.48
C GLY A 88 -2.84 -6.12 -2.28
N LEU A 89 -1.90 -5.21 -2.62
CA LEU A 89 -2.05 -3.75 -2.46
C LEU A 89 -2.00 -3.29 -1.00
N VAL A 90 -1.53 -4.16 -0.10
CA VAL A 90 -1.29 -3.90 1.30
C VAL A 90 0.21 -3.74 1.49
N ALA A 91 0.69 -2.53 1.71
CA ALA A 91 2.08 -2.33 2.13
C ALA A 91 2.12 -2.15 3.65
N ALA A 92 3.20 -2.61 4.26
CA ALA A 92 3.44 -2.44 5.68
C ALA A 92 4.71 -1.63 5.94
N GLY A 93 4.64 -0.70 6.89
CA GLY A 93 5.74 0.21 7.22
C GLY A 93 6.67 -0.35 8.27
N GLY A 94 7.98 -0.23 8.04
CA GLY A 94 9.02 -0.59 9.03
C GLY A 94 9.59 0.62 9.75
N PRO A 95 10.31 0.44 10.88
CA PRO A 95 11.00 1.55 11.55
C PRO A 95 12.18 2.10 10.73
N SER A 96 12.77 1.28 9.88
CA SER A 96 13.85 1.62 8.96
C SER A 96 13.83 0.65 7.77
N VAL A 97 14.65 0.92 6.75
CA VAL A 97 14.76 0.02 5.61
C VAL A 97 15.50 -1.26 6.03
N PRO A 98 14.91 -2.46 5.89
CA PRO A 98 15.56 -3.70 6.27
C PRO A 98 16.80 -4.00 5.42
N ASP A 99 17.94 -4.22 6.06
CA ASP A 99 19.20 -4.59 5.40
C ASP A 99 19.10 -5.82 4.46
N PRO A 100 18.38 -6.90 4.81
CA PRO A 100 18.21 -8.03 3.90
C PRO A 100 17.57 -7.62 2.56
N LEU A 101 16.60 -6.71 2.59
CA LEU A 101 15.92 -6.25 1.38
C LEU A 101 16.83 -5.36 0.52
N ARG A 102 17.60 -4.46 1.16
CA ARG A 102 18.62 -3.67 0.45
C ARG A 102 19.64 -4.56 -0.24
N ARG A 103 20.14 -5.60 0.44
CA ARG A 103 21.15 -6.53 -0.11
C ARG A 103 20.63 -7.41 -1.24
N GLN A 104 19.32 -7.67 -1.29
CA GLN A 104 18.71 -8.46 -2.37
C GLN A 104 18.53 -7.65 -3.67
N LEU A 105 18.65 -6.32 -3.63
CA LEU A 105 18.56 -5.51 -4.83
C LEU A 105 19.70 -5.81 -5.81
N ALA A 106 19.36 -6.06 -7.07
CA ALA A 106 20.31 -6.02 -8.16
C ALA A 106 20.88 -4.59 -8.34
N PRO A 107 22.06 -4.40 -8.96
CA PRO A 107 22.48 -3.07 -9.42
C PRO A 107 21.37 -2.40 -10.27
N GLY A 108 21.03 -1.15 -9.96
CA GLY A 108 19.91 -0.43 -10.57
C GLY A 108 18.52 -0.78 -10.02
N GLY A 109 18.43 -1.83 -9.19
CA GLY A 109 17.21 -2.26 -8.52
C GLY A 109 16.72 -1.23 -7.51
N ARG A 110 15.40 -1.21 -7.30
CA ARG A 110 14.71 -0.21 -6.48
C ARG A 110 13.84 -0.90 -5.44
N LEU A 111 13.91 -0.40 -4.21
CA LEU A 111 12.99 -0.73 -3.12
C LEU A 111 12.17 0.50 -2.81
N VAL A 112 10.84 0.39 -2.86
CA VAL A 112 9.93 1.44 -2.41
C VAL A 112 9.27 0.96 -1.12
N ILE A 113 9.44 1.69 -0.02
CA ILE A 113 9.06 1.22 1.30
C ILE A 113 8.63 2.39 2.20
N PRO A 114 7.49 2.31 2.90
CA PRO A 114 7.18 3.23 3.97
C PRO A 114 8.08 2.94 5.19
N ILE A 115 8.79 3.95 5.66
CA ILE A 115 9.59 3.87 6.89
C ILE A 115 9.31 5.05 7.82
N GLY A 116 9.48 4.84 9.11
CA GLY A 116 9.29 5.87 10.13
C GLY A 116 8.69 5.27 11.39
N ASP A 117 8.29 6.12 12.32
CA ASP A 117 7.69 5.66 13.57
C ASP A 117 6.15 5.63 13.49
N ALA A 118 5.48 5.42 14.63
CA ALA A 118 4.01 5.36 14.69
C ALA A 118 3.33 6.72 14.41
N ASP A 119 4.06 7.81 14.62
CA ASP A 119 3.55 9.18 14.52
C ASP A 119 3.84 9.77 13.13
N GLU A 120 5.01 9.46 12.54
CA GLU A 120 5.42 9.95 11.22
C GLU A 120 6.08 8.85 10.36
N GLN A 121 5.47 8.54 9.22
CA GLN A 121 6.05 7.66 8.20
C GLN A 121 6.28 8.43 6.89
N ARG A 122 7.38 8.08 6.22
CA ARG A 122 7.80 8.60 4.91
C ARG A 122 7.88 7.46 3.92
N LEU A 123 7.41 7.69 2.71
CA LEU A 123 7.59 6.73 1.61
C LEU A 123 8.95 6.96 0.99
N MET A 124 9.85 5.99 1.12
CA MET A 124 11.21 6.09 0.62
C MET A 124 11.41 5.22 -0.61
N ARG A 125 12.20 5.70 -1.56
CA ARG A 125 12.77 4.89 -2.64
C ARG A 125 14.26 4.73 -2.42
N VAL A 126 14.73 3.49 -2.32
CA VAL A 126 16.15 3.14 -2.26
C VAL A 126 16.56 2.56 -3.60
N THR A 127 17.56 3.14 -4.26
CA THR A 127 18.13 2.65 -5.52
C THR A 127 19.55 2.17 -5.30
N ARG A 128 19.87 0.93 -5.71
CA ARG A 128 21.25 0.42 -5.63
C ARG A 128 22.08 0.92 -6.81
N ILE A 129 23.15 1.68 -6.55
CA ILE A 129 24.01 2.28 -7.59
C ILE A 129 25.35 1.54 -7.79
N GLY A 130 25.68 0.59 -6.92
CA GLY A 130 26.93 -0.18 -6.99
C GLY A 130 26.90 -1.41 -6.11
N LYS A 131 28.07 -1.99 -5.80
CA LYS A 131 28.15 -3.16 -4.92
C LYS A 131 27.62 -2.85 -3.51
N ASP A 132 28.01 -1.71 -2.96
CA ASP A 132 27.67 -1.31 -1.59
C ASP A 132 27.01 0.10 -1.54
N GLY A 133 26.80 0.72 -2.71
CA GLY A 133 26.26 2.07 -2.83
C GLY A 133 24.75 2.09 -3.01
N PHE A 134 24.07 2.94 -2.24
CA PHE A 134 22.64 3.19 -2.31
C PHE A 134 22.35 4.68 -2.36
N VAL A 135 21.30 5.06 -3.07
CA VAL A 135 20.73 6.41 -3.11
C VAL A 135 19.30 6.32 -2.60
N GLU A 136 18.91 7.29 -1.78
CA GLU A 136 17.57 7.35 -1.19
C GLU A 136 16.86 8.62 -1.61
N ASP A 137 15.61 8.45 -2.04
CA ASP A 137 14.71 9.54 -2.36
C ASP A 137 13.51 9.48 -1.41
N ASP A 138 13.13 10.64 -0.87
CA ASP A 138 11.95 10.80 -0.05
C ASP A 138 10.76 11.25 -0.92
N LEU A 139 9.71 10.44 -0.94
CA LEU A 139 8.52 10.63 -1.77
C LEU A 139 7.37 11.28 -0.99
N GLY A 140 7.58 11.63 0.27
CA GLY A 140 6.64 12.35 1.12
C GLY A 140 6.01 11.50 2.23
N THR A 141 5.17 12.16 3.02
CA THR A 141 4.52 11.59 4.19
C THR A 141 3.41 10.61 3.81
N VAL A 142 3.37 9.49 4.51
CA VAL A 142 2.37 8.42 4.36
C VAL A 142 1.96 7.87 5.72
N ARG A 143 0.95 6.99 5.74
CA ARG A 143 0.59 6.21 6.92
C ARG A 143 0.13 4.82 6.49
N PHE A 144 0.80 3.80 6.99
CA PHE A 144 0.60 2.39 6.70
C PHE A 144 0.52 1.57 7.99
N VAL A 145 -0.12 0.41 7.90
CA VAL A 145 -0.10 -0.60 8.97
C VAL A 145 1.34 -1.06 9.24
N PRO A 146 1.71 -1.41 10.49
CA PRO A 146 3.08 -1.77 10.83
C PRO A 146 3.49 -3.12 10.22
N LEU A 147 4.70 -3.17 9.66
CA LEU A 147 5.36 -4.40 9.24
C LEU A 147 5.90 -5.11 10.49
N ILE A 148 5.19 -6.14 10.96
CA ILE A 148 5.62 -6.93 12.12
C ILE A 148 6.60 -8.03 11.67
N GLY A 149 7.76 -8.13 12.32
CA GLY A 149 8.74 -9.18 12.01
C GLY A 149 10.14 -8.93 12.59
N GLU A 150 11.06 -9.88 12.38
CA GLU A 150 12.44 -9.82 12.90
C GLU A 150 13.18 -8.52 12.50
N HIS A 151 12.90 -8.02 11.29
CA HIS A 151 13.46 -6.77 10.77
C HIS A 151 12.42 -5.65 10.64
N GLY A 152 11.27 -5.81 11.29
CA GLY A 152 10.19 -4.82 11.36
C GLY A 152 9.94 -4.42 12.81
N TRP A 153 8.69 -4.07 13.13
CA TRP A 153 8.24 -3.83 14.49
C TRP A 153 8.09 -5.13 15.28
N ARG A 154 8.37 -5.12 16.59
CA ARG A 154 8.11 -6.27 17.46
C ARG A 154 6.62 -6.33 17.79
N ASN A 155 6.09 -7.54 17.98
CA ASN A 155 4.66 -7.74 18.28
C ASN A 155 4.19 -7.01 19.56
N SER A 156 5.11 -6.78 20.51
CA SER A 156 4.86 -6.02 21.74
C SER A 156 4.74 -4.51 21.55
N GLU A 157 5.06 -3.99 20.36
CA GLU A 157 5.07 -2.56 20.03
C GLU A 157 3.82 -2.15 19.23
N ARG A 158 2.91 -3.10 18.98
CA ARG A 158 1.64 -2.89 18.28
C ARG A 158 0.68 -2.09 19.17
N ARG A 159 0.22 -0.93 18.68
CA ARG A 159 -0.77 -0.11 19.36
C ARG A 159 -2.20 -0.47 18.93
N PRO A 160 -3.23 -0.19 19.75
CA PRO A 160 -4.63 -0.46 19.40
C PRO A 160 -5.10 0.24 18.11
N ASP A 161 -4.53 1.39 17.78
CA ASP A 161 -4.80 2.20 16.58
C ASP A 161 -4.11 1.68 15.30
N ASP A 162 -3.23 0.68 15.42
CA ASP A 162 -2.55 0.05 14.28
C ASP A 162 -3.45 -0.89 13.47
N GLU A 163 -4.62 -1.27 13.99
CA GLU A 163 -5.55 -2.17 13.29
C GLU A 163 -6.35 -1.44 12.20
N THR A 164 -6.53 -0.12 12.29
CA THR A 164 -7.30 0.66 11.32
C THR A 164 -7.04 2.18 11.49
N PRO A 165 -6.63 2.92 10.45
CA PRO A 165 -6.52 4.38 10.55
C PRO A 165 -7.82 5.03 11.05
N ALA A 166 -7.74 5.88 12.09
CA ALA A 166 -8.86 6.55 12.77
C ALA A 166 -9.82 7.36 11.85
N ALA A 167 -9.45 7.59 10.58
CA ALA A 167 -10.35 8.15 9.57
C ALA A 167 -11.52 7.21 9.21
N ILE A 168 -11.35 5.89 9.38
CA ILE A 168 -12.33 4.86 9.03
C ILE A 168 -13.41 4.74 10.10
N GLU A 169 -13.07 4.83 11.40
CA GLU A 169 -14.04 4.77 12.51
C GLU A 169 -15.00 5.97 12.52
N ARG A 170 -14.54 7.17 12.13
CA ARG A 170 -15.38 8.39 12.08
C ARG A 170 -16.49 8.31 11.02
N ARG A 171 -16.42 7.39 10.07
CA ARG A 171 -17.48 7.12 9.08
C ARG A 171 -18.50 6.07 9.54
N GLY A 172 -18.44 5.59 10.79
CA GLY A 172 -19.48 4.76 11.39
C GLY A 172 -19.40 3.26 11.08
N PHE A 173 -18.27 2.77 10.56
CA PHE A 173 -18.02 1.33 10.44
C PHE A 173 -17.69 0.74 11.82
N ARG A 174 -18.72 0.42 12.61
CA ARG A 174 -18.57 -0.43 13.80
C ARG A 174 -18.38 -1.88 13.38
N ARG A 175 -17.43 -2.57 14.01
CA ARG A 175 -17.38 -4.04 14.03
C ARG A 175 -18.67 -4.54 14.68
N ASP A 176 -19.57 -5.09 13.88
CA ASP A 176 -20.56 -6.06 14.37
C ASP A 176 -20.12 -7.43 13.86
N ASP A 177 -19.18 -8.10 14.56
CA ASP A 177 -19.14 -9.56 14.52
C ASP A 177 -18.30 -10.16 15.66
N ASP A 178 -19.00 -10.78 16.63
CA ASP A 178 -18.45 -11.58 17.73
C ASP A 178 -18.38 -13.09 17.37
N SER A 179 -18.56 -13.48 16.10
CA SER A 179 -18.73 -14.89 15.73
C SER A 179 -17.46 -15.65 15.31
N VAL A 180 -16.29 -14.99 15.20
CA VAL A 180 -15.03 -15.66 14.84
C VAL A 180 -14.34 -16.25 16.09
N LYS A 181 -14.95 -17.23 16.74
CA LYS A 181 -14.27 -17.99 17.81
C LYS A 181 -14.13 -19.49 17.60
N ASN A 182 -14.81 -20.12 16.64
CA ASN A 182 -14.68 -21.57 16.47
C ASN A 182 -14.46 -21.94 15.00
N GLY A 183 -13.21 -21.89 14.58
CA GLY A 183 -12.78 -22.34 13.26
C GLY A 183 -12.82 -23.86 13.13
N SER A 184 -13.66 -24.35 12.22
CA SER A 184 -13.50 -25.61 11.52
C SER A 184 -14.01 -25.38 10.10
N TRP A 185 -13.12 -25.49 9.12
CA TRP A 185 -13.46 -25.42 7.70
C TRP A 185 -13.31 -26.82 7.08
N PRO A 186 -14.23 -27.23 6.17
CA PRO A 186 -14.20 -28.50 5.45
C PRO A 186 -13.06 -28.61 4.43
#